data_AF-A0A245ZPJ4-F1
#
_entry.id   AF-A0A245ZPJ4-F1
#
_cell.length_a   1.000
_cell.length_b   1.000
_cell.length_c   1.000
_cell.angle_alpha   90.00
_cell.angle_beta   90.00
_cell.angle_gamma   90.00
#
_symmetry.space_group_name_H-M   'P 1'
#
loop_
_entity.id
_entity.type
_entity.pdbx_description
1 polymer ?
#
loop_
_entity_poly.entity_id
_entity_poly.type
_entity_poly.pdbx_seq_one_letter_code
_entity_poly.pdbx_strand_id
1 'polypeptide(L)'
;MTWTDCVVEAIRFGWIDGLTRSGGTSYYLQRLTPRRAGSNWSIKNREHTTRLIAEGRMLPAGLVHVEAAQGDGRWETAYAGSADMVMPQDLLDALAAMPEAEAFFRTLDRKNLYPIYYRLQTAKRPETRLRRMKKILDYLQRGEHFH
;
A
#
# COMPACT_ATOMS: atom_id res chain seq x y z
N MET A 1 -15.35 -12.52 15.35
CA MET A 1 -15.03 -11.26 14.66
C MET A 1 -13.56 -11.26 14.31
N THR A 2 -13.25 -11.15 13.02
CA THR A 2 -11.89 -11.10 12.46
C THR A 2 -11.51 -9.65 12.14
N TRP A 3 -10.22 -9.40 11.89
CA TRP A 3 -9.79 -8.09 11.41
C TRP A 3 -10.45 -7.70 10.08
N THR A 4 -10.66 -8.68 9.19
CA THR A 4 -11.34 -8.48 7.92
C THR A 4 -12.77 -7.98 8.11
N ASP A 5 -13.49 -8.48 9.13
CA ASP A 5 -14.86 -8.02 9.42
C ASP A 5 -14.87 -6.51 9.75
N CYS A 6 -13.91 -6.05 10.57
CA CYS A 6 -13.75 -4.63 10.90
C CYS A 6 -13.45 -3.78 9.66
N VAL A 7 -12.56 -4.25 8.77
CA VAL A 7 -12.19 -3.53 7.54
C VAL A 7 -13.39 -3.43 6.59
N VAL A 8 -14.12 -4.53 6.38
CA VAL A 8 -15.31 -4.56 5.51
C VAL A 8 -16.37 -3.60 6.03
N GLU A 9 -16.62 -3.57 7.33
CA GLU A 9 -17.59 -2.63 7.91
C GLU A 9 -17.11 -1.17 7.78
N ALA A 10 -15.83 -0.90 8.05
CA ALA A 10 -15.24 0.43 7.90
C ALA A 10 -15.39 0.96 6.46
N ILE A 11 -15.16 0.11 5.45
CA ILE A 11 -15.29 0.47 4.02
C ILE A 11 -16.69 1.00 3.71
N ARG A 12 -17.75 0.40 4.27
CA ARG A 12 -19.15 0.82 4.03
C ARG A 12 -19.38 2.28 4.38
N PHE A 13 -18.74 2.76 5.44
CA PHE A 13 -18.81 4.15 5.91
C PHE A 13 -17.77 5.07 5.27
N GLY A 14 -16.93 4.57 4.35
CA GLY A 14 -15.85 5.37 3.76
C GLY A 14 -14.61 5.49 4.64
N TRP A 15 -14.42 4.57 5.59
CA TRP A 15 -13.28 4.56 6.49
C TRP A 15 -12.19 3.61 5.98
N ILE A 16 -10.99 3.74 6.53
CA ILE A 16 -9.83 2.89 6.25
C ILE A 16 -9.06 2.65 7.54
N ASP A 17 -8.36 1.52 7.61
CA ASP A 17 -7.33 1.29 8.60
C ASP A 17 -6.14 2.24 8.38
N GLY A 18 -5.69 2.85 9.47
CA GLY A 18 -4.64 3.86 9.48
C GLY A 18 -3.43 3.38 10.27
N LEU A 19 -3.02 4.19 11.24
CA LEU A 19 -1.82 3.93 12.01
C LEU A 19 -2.01 2.72 12.93
N THR A 20 -1.07 1.79 12.85
CA THR A 20 -0.85 0.76 13.86
C THR A 20 0.14 1.28 14.91
N ARG A 21 -0.12 1.01 16.19
CA ARG A 21 0.85 1.20 17.27
C ARG A 21 1.00 -0.09 18.06
N SER A 22 2.21 -0.37 18.55
CA SER A 22 2.38 -1.43 19.53
C SER A 22 1.61 -1.04 20.81
N GLY A 23 0.90 -2.01 21.37
CA GLY A 23 0.30 -1.93 22.70
C GLY A 23 1.20 -2.54 23.78
N GLY A 24 2.48 -2.76 23.47
CA GLY A 24 3.39 -3.58 24.27
C GLY A 24 3.64 -4.94 23.62
N THR A 25 3.81 -5.97 24.44
CA THR A 25 4.30 -7.30 24.02
C THR A 25 3.21 -8.23 23.49
N SER A 26 1.94 -7.99 23.83
CA SER A 26 0.84 -8.94 23.57
C SER A 26 -0.23 -8.43 22.62
N TYR A 27 -0.25 -7.13 22.30
CA TYR A 27 -1.27 -6.56 21.41
C TYR A 27 -0.76 -5.34 20.65
N TYR A 28 -1.54 -4.94 19.64
CA TYR A 28 -1.37 -3.72 18.90
C TYR A 28 -2.69 -2.95 18.85
N LEU A 29 -2.60 -1.64 18.67
CA LEU A 29 -3.72 -0.75 18.46
C LEU A 29 -3.80 -0.39 16.98
N GLN A 30 -4.97 -0.58 16.37
CA GLN A 30 -5.22 -0.22 14.98
C GLN A 30 -6.30 0.84 14.91
N ARG A 31 -5.96 2.02 14.36
CA ARG A 31 -6.93 3.10 14.19
C ARG A 31 -7.72 2.91 12.90
N LEU A 32 -9.05 2.93 12.96
CA LEU A 32 -9.91 3.18 11.81
C LEU A 32 -10.15 4.69 11.70
N THR A 33 -10.09 5.25 10.49
CA THR A 33 -10.24 6.68 10.24
C THR A 33 -11.04 6.92 8.97
N PRO A 34 -11.83 8.00 8.89
CA PRO A 34 -12.43 8.43 7.63
C PRO A 34 -11.38 8.59 6.54
N ARG A 35 -11.68 8.15 5.31
CA ARG A 35 -10.80 8.38 4.16
C ARG A 35 -10.75 9.86 3.85
N ARG A 36 -9.57 10.34 3.42
CA ARG A 36 -9.43 11.65 2.80
C ARG A 36 -9.73 11.49 1.30
N ALA A 37 -10.11 12.58 0.64
CA ALA A 37 -10.41 12.58 -0.80
C ALA A 37 -9.32 11.86 -1.62
N GLY A 38 -8.04 12.13 -1.34
CA GLY A 38 -6.91 11.53 -2.05
C GLY A 38 -6.32 10.24 -1.47
N SER A 39 -6.99 9.55 -0.54
CA SER A 39 -6.49 8.30 0.05
C SER A 39 -6.23 7.21 -1.00
N ASN A 40 -5.14 6.46 -0.87
CA ASN A 40 -4.87 5.35 -1.78
C ASN A 40 -5.85 4.18 -1.59
N TRP A 41 -5.93 3.33 -2.59
CA TRP A 41 -6.71 2.09 -2.57
C TRP A 41 -5.78 0.89 -2.73
N SER A 42 -6.03 -0.16 -1.95
CA SER A 42 -5.44 -1.47 -2.16
C SER A 42 -6.38 -2.32 -3.01
N ILE A 43 -5.84 -3.31 -3.72
CA ILE A 43 -6.64 -4.27 -4.49
C ILE A 43 -7.67 -4.95 -3.58
N LYS A 44 -7.28 -5.37 -2.37
CA LYS A 44 -8.20 -5.98 -1.39
C LYS A 44 -9.35 -5.05 -0.99
N ASN A 45 -9.07 -3.77 -0.71
CA ASN A 45 -10.13 -2.81 -0.37
C ASN A 45 -11.04 -2.57 -1.56
N ARG A 46 -10.49 -2.54 -2.79
CA ARG A 46 -11.26 -2.47 -4.03
C ARG A 46 -12.20 -3.66 -4.17
N GLU A 47 -11.69 -4.88 -4.00
CA GLU A 47 -12.48 -6.13 -4.08
C GLU A 47 -13.61 -6.17 -3.05
N HIS A 48 -13.30 -5.87 -1.78
CA HIS A 48 -14.32 -5.79 -0.73
C HIS A 48 -15.40 -4.75 -1.05
N THR A 49 -14.98 -3.60 -1.58
CA THR A 49 -15.91 -2.53 -1.98
C THR A 49 -16.78 -2.94 -3.15
N THR A 50 -16.21 -3.53 -4.20
CA THR A 50 -16.97 -4.04 -5.36
C THR A 50 -18.02 -5.04 -4.92
N ARG A 51 -17.66 -5.98 -4.02
CA ARG A 51 -18.60 -6.93 -3.44
C ARG A 51 -19.71 -6.22 -2.65
N LEU A 52 -19.37 -5.28 -1.77
CA LEU A 52 -20.36 -4.53 -0.97
C LEU A 52 -21.33 -3.72 -1.83
N ILE A 53 -20.86 -3.17 -2.95
CA ILE A 53 -21.71 -2.46 -3.92
C ILE A 53 -22.68 -3.44 -4.59
N ALA A 54 -22.18 -4.59 -5.07
CA ALA A 54 -23.01 -5.62 -5.68
C ALA A 54 -24.07 -6.18 -4.70
N GLU A 55 -23.73 -6.26 -3.41
CA GLU A 55 -24.65 -6.69 -2.34
C GLU A 55 -25.62 -5.57 -1.89
N GLY A 56 -25.52 -4.34 -2.42
CA GLY A 56 -26.35 -3.21 -1.99
C GLY A 56 -26.08 -2.74 -0.54
N ARG A 57 -24.92 -3.09 0.03
CA ARG A 57 -24.56 -2.83 1.43
C ARG A 57 -23.68 -1.61 1.62
N MET A 58 -23.16 -1.02 0.54
CA MET A 58 -22.37 0.20 0.58
C MET A 58 -23.25 1.40 0.99
N LEU A 59 -22.76 2.27 1.88
CA LEU A 59 -23.50 3.47 2.28
C LEU A 59 -23.07 4.68 1.45
N PRO A 60 -23.89 5.75 1.37
CA PRO A 60 -23.55 6.96 0.61
C PRO A 60 -22.19 7.55 0.99
N ALA A 61 -21.85 7.58 2.27
CA ALA A 61 -20.56 8.08 2.75
C ALA A 61 -19.37 7.27 2.19
N GLY A 62 -19.54 5.96 1.99
CA GLY A 62 -18.56 5.10 1.37
C GLY A 62 -18.47 5.29 -0.15
N LEU A 63 -19.61 5.42 -0.82
CA LEU A 63 -19.71 5.58 -2.28
C LEU A 63 -18.98 6.84 -2.78
N VAL A 64 -19.06 7.95 -2.06
CA VAL A 64 -18.35 9.20 -2.41
C VAL A 64 -16.85 8.97 -2.60
N HIS A 65 -16.23 8.10 -1.80
CA HIS A 65 -14.81 7.79 -1.93
C HIS A 65 -14.48 6.85 -3.09
N VAL A 66 -15.45 6.03 -3.52
CA VAL A 66 -15.33 5.16 -4.69
C VAL A 66 -15.37 6.01 -5.94
N GLU A 67 -16.40 6.84 -6.07
CA GLU A 67 -16.58 7.76 -7.20
C GLU A 67 -15.38 8.70 -7.36
N ALA A 68 -14.91 9.29 -6.25
CA ALA A 68 -13.72 10.14 -6.28
C ALA A 68 -12.44 9.40 -6.72
N ALA A 69 -12.32 8.11 -6.40
CA ALA A 69 -11.14 7.31 -6.78
C ALA A 69 -11.21 6.79 -8.22
N GLN A 70 -12.41 6.52 -8.73
CA GLN A 70 -12.62 6.20 -10.14
C GLN A 70 -12.39 7.45 -11.01
N GLY A 71 -12.88 8.61 -10.57
CA GLY A 71 -12.73 9.87 -11.29
C GLY A 71 -11.29 10.36 -11.42
N ASP A 72 -10.38 9.93 -10.54
CA ASP A 72 -8.96 10.34 -10.57
C ASP A 72 -7.98 9.19 -10.82
N GLY A 73 -8.47 8.00 -11.21
CA GLY A 73 -7.65 6.85 -11.61
C GLY A 73 -7.06 6.03 -10.46
N ARG A 74 -7.23 6.43 -9.19
CA ARG A 74 -6.70 5.68 -8.03
C ARG A 74 -7.33 4.31 -7.87
N TRP A 75 -8.55 4.13 -8.37
CA TRP A 75 -9.27 2.86 -8.32
C TRP A 75 -8.59 1.80 -9.18
N GLU A 76 -8.12 2.20 -10.36
CA GLU A 76 -7.43 1.37 -11.35
C GLU A 76 -6.00 1.06 -10.87
N THR A 77 -5.31 2.06 -10.31
CA THR A 77 -3.93 1.92 -9.80
C THR A 77 -3.86 1.38 -8.37
N ALA A 78 -4.86 0.63 -7.93
CA ALA A 78 -4.87 0.06 -6.58
C ALA A 78 -3.65 -0.85 -6.35
N TYR A 79 -2.94 -0.67 -5.23
CA TYR A 79 -1.71 -1.42 -4.96
C TYR A 79 -2.01 -2.83 -4.45
N ALA A 80 -1.14 -3.77 -4.79
CA ALA A 80 -1.24 -5.17 -4.35
C ALA A 80 -0.83 -5.33 -2.88
N GLY A 81 -1.38 -6.35 -2.23
CA GLY A 81 -0.92 -6.74 -0.90
C GLY A 81 0.47 -7.37 -0.94
N SER A 82 1.08 -7.57 0.24
CA SER A 82 2.40 -8.18 0.32
C SER A 82 2.46 -9.56 -0.32
N ALA A 83 1.38 -10.35 -0.39
CA ALA A 83 1.43 -11.67 -1.07
C ALA A 83 1.61 -11.56 -2.60
N ASP A 84 0.90 -10.63 -3.23
CA ASP A 84 0.79 -10.52 -4.69
C ASP A 84 1.68 -9.41 -5.28
N MET A 85 2.55 -8.83 -4.45
CA MET A 85 3.44 -7.74 -4.86
C MET A 85 4.43 -8.22 -5.94
N VAL A 86 4.59 -7.40 -6.97
CA VAL A 86 5.58 -7.56 -8.03
C VAL A 86 6.47 -6.32 -8.03
N MET A 87 7.79 -6.53 -8.09
CA MET A 87 8.73 -5.40 -8.04
C MET A 87 8.73 -4.62 -9.35
N PRO A 88 8.71 -3.28 -9.30
CA PRO A 88 8.76 -2.47 -10.51
C PRO A 88 10.03 -2.74 -11.33
N GLN A 89 9.88 -2.88 -12.65
CA GLN A 89 11.00 -3.19 -13.53
C GLN A 89 12.09 -2.12 -13.49
N ASP A 90 11.71 -0.83 -13.39
CA ASP A 90 12.65 0.29 -13.27
C ASP A 90 13.54 0.21 -12.02
N LEU A 91 13.10 -0.44 -10.94
CA LEU A 91 13.94 -0.74 -9.78
C LEU A 91 14.94 -1.86 -10.11
N LEU A 92 14.49 -2.93 -10.77
CA LEU A 92 15.33 -4.08 -11.11
C LEU A 92 16.43 -3.67 -12.10
N ASP A 93 16.09 -2.86 -13.09
CA ASP A 93 17.04 -2.33 -14.07
C ASP A 93 18.10 -1.43 -13.41
N ALA A 94 17.68 -0.60 -12.44
CA ALA A 94 18.61 0.23 -11.67
C ALA A 94 19.55 -0.61 -10.78
N LEU A 95 19.02 -1.69 -10.18
CA LEU A 95 19.82 -2.61 -9.35
C LEU A 95 20.86 -3.37 -10.17
N ALA A 96 20.56 -3.73 -11.42
CA ALA A 96 21.52 -4.42 -12.29
C ALA A 96 22.80 -3.61 -12.56
N ALA A 97 22.76 -2.29 -12.37
CA ALA A 97 23.93 -1.41 -12.46
C ALA A 97 24.68 -1.24 -11.12
N MET A 98 24.21 -1.86 -10.03
CA MET A 98 24.72 -1.70 -8.67
C MET A 98 24.90 -3.08 -7.99
N PRO A 99 25.99 -3.81 -8.27
CA PRO A 99 26.15 -5.21 -7.85
C PRO A 99 26.01 -5.45 -6.35
N GLU A 100 26.53 -4.56 -5.50
CA GLU A 100 26.41 -4.71 -4.03
C GLU A 100 24.97 -4.50 -3.56
N ALA A 101 24.28 -3.48 -4.08
CA ALA A 101 22.88 -3.24 -3.78
C ALA A 101 21.98 -4.39 -4.28
N GLU A 102 22.27 -4.93 -5.46
CA GLU A 102 21.54 -6.08 -6.01
C GLU A 102 21.74 -7.33 -5.15
N ALA A 103 22.98 -7.62 -4.75
CA ALA A 103 23.29 -8.74 -3.87
C ALA A 103 22.53 -8.63 -2.55
N PHE A 104 22.53 -7.45 -1.91
CA PHE A 104 21.78 -7.23 -0.67
C PHE A 104 20.27 -7.32 -0.89
N PHE A 105 19.73 -6.72 -1.96
CA PHE A 105 18.31 -6.79 -2.31
C PHE A 105 17.81 -8.24 -2.42
N ARG A 106 18.62 -9.14 -3.02
CA ARG A 106 18.28 -10.56 -3.16
C ARG A 106 18.22 -11.32 -1.82
N THR A 107 18.80 -10.79 -0.75
CA THR A 107 18.69 -11.37 0.61
C THR A 107 17.41 -10.98 1.34
N LEU A 108 16.67 -9.99 0.84
CA LEU A 108 15.51 -9.44 1.53
C LEU A 108 14.32 -10.38 1.47
N ASP A 109 13.69 -10.60 2.62
CA ASP A 109 12.41 -11.28 2.71
C ASP A 109 11.25 -10.38 2.26
N ARG A 110 10.04 -10.95 2.14
CA ARG A 110 8.85 -10.19 1.73
C ARG A 110 8.51 -9.03 2.66
N LYS A 111 8.85 -9.14 3.95
CA LYS A 111 8.60 -8.08 4.93
C LYS A 111 9.43 -6.85 4.63
N ASN A 112 10.68 -7.02 4.21
CA ASN A 112 11.59 -5.92 3.85
C ASN A 112 11.39 -5.42 2.41
N LEU A 113 10.95 -6.30 1.50
CA LEU A 113 10.64 -5.91 0.12
C LEU A 113 9.33 -5.09 0.01
N TYR A 114 8.34 -5.34 0.88
CA TYR A 114 7.04 -4.68 0.77
C TYR A 114 7.08 -3.14 0.98
N PRO A 115 7.84 -2.58 1.94
CA PRO A 115 8.05 -1.14 2.02
C PRO A 115 8.61 -0.52 0.73
N ILE A 116 9.58 -1.19 0.10
CA ILE A 116 10.17 -0.75 -1.18
C ILE A 116 9.10 -0.71 -2.26
N TYR A 117 8.38 -1.83 -2.45
CA TYR A 117 7.26 -1.95 -3.37
C TYR A 117 6.24 -0.83 -3.16
N TYR A 118 5.76 -0.72 -1.92
CA TYR A 118 4.68 0.19 -1.56
C TYR A 118 5.08 1.64 -1.80
N ARG A 119 6.30 2.05 -1.43
CA ARG A 119 6.76 3.44 -1.63
C ARG A 119 6.89 3.81 -3.09
N LEU A 120 7.35 2.90 -3.94
CA LEU A 120 7.44 3.16 -5.39
C LEU A 120 6.04 3.16 -6.02
N GLN A 121 5.23 2.13 -5.74
CA GLN A 121 3.90 1.97 -6.34
C GLN A 121 2.93 3.12 -5.98
N THR A 122 3.03 3.66 -4.77
CA THR A 122 2.12 4.73 -4.30
C THR A 122 2.62 6.15 -4.54
N ALA A 123 3.76 6.32 -5.23
CA ALA A 123 4.29 7.63 -5.56
C ALA A 123 3.54 8.24 -6.75
N LYS A 124 2.56 9.12 -6.48
CA LYS A 124 1.72 9.75 -7.51
C LYS A 124 2.46 10.68 -8.47
N ARG A 125 3.53 11.33 -8.00
CA ARG A 125 4.31 12.31 -8.76
C ARG A 125 5.64 11.71 -9.22
N PRO A 126 6.03 11.83 -10.50
CA PRO A 126 7.29 11.31 -11.01
C PRO A 126 8.51 11.75 -10.19
N GLU A 127 8.57 13.02 -9.77
CA GLU A 127 9.70 13.55 -8.99
C GLU A 127 9.76 12.92 -7.60
N THR A 128 8.60 12.63 -7.01
CA THR A 128 8.52 11.91 -5.73
C THR A 128 8.95 10.46 -5.88
N ARG A 129 8.59 9.80 -6.99
CA ARG A 129 9.03 8.44 -7.30
C ARG A 129 10.54 8.38 -7.45
N LEU A 130 11.13 9.27 -8.26
CA LEU A 130 12.58 9.34 -8.47
C LEU A 130 13.34 9.58 -7.16
N ARG A 131 12.87 10.52 -6.32
CA ARG A 131 13.47 10.75 -4.99
C ARG A 131 13.41 9.51 -4.10
N ARG A 132 12.29 8.79 -4.09
CA ARG A 132 12.14 7.54 -3.33
C ARG A 132 13.05 6.44 -3.89
N MET A 133 13.12 6.29 -5.20
CA MET A 133 14.00 5.34 -5.88
C MET A 133 15.46 5.56 -5.47
N LYS A 134 15.95 6.80 -5.58
CA LYS A 134 17.30 7.16 -5.16
C LYS A 134 17.58 6.81 -3.70
N LYS A 135 16.64 7.13 -2.80
CA LYS A 135 16.77 6.80 -1.38
C LYS A 135 16.77 5.29 -1.13
N ILE A 136 15.93 4.53 -1.82
CA ILE A 136 15.90 3.07 -1.71
C ILE A 136 17.23 2.47 -2.14
N LEU A 137 17.74 2.85 -3.31
CA LEU A 137 19.03 2.35 -3.83
C LEU A 137 20.19 2.69 -2.90
N ASP A 138 20.20 3.88 -2.30
CA ASP A 138 21.20 4.29 -1.30
C ASP A 138 21.20 3.40 -0.05
N TYR A 139 20.02 3.05 0.49
CA TYR A 139 19.92 2.10 1.60
C TYR A 139 20.42 0.71 1.22
N LEU A 140 20.03 0.21 0.05
CA LEU A 140 20.45 -1.10 -0.43
C LEU A 140 21.96 -1.17 -0.67
N GLN A 141 22.56 -0.10 -1.21
CA GLN A 141 24.01 0.00 -1.39
C GLN A 141 24.78 -0.04 -0.07
N ARG A 142 24.19 0.51 1.02
CA ARG A 142 24.76 0.43 2.37
C ARG A 142 24.50 -0.90 3.08
N GLY A 143 23.76 -1.83 2.48
CA GLY A 143 23.34 -3.07 3.14
C GLY A 143 22.31 -2.86 4.25
N GLU A 144 21.50 -1.80 4.16
CA GLU A 144 20.50 -1.43 5.16
C GLU A 144 19.08 -1.70 4.67
N HIS A 145 18.22 -2.16 5.58
CA HIS A 145 16.79 -2.31 5.29
C HIS A 145 16.12 -0.94 5.09
N PHE A 146 15.33 -0.82 4.04
CA PHE A 146 14.51 0.36 3.80
C PHE A 146 13.24 0.34 4.68
N HIS A 147 12.87 1.49 5.25
CA HIS A 147 11.75 1.66 6.19
C HIS A 147 10.73 2.72 5.72
#